data_AF-A0A848Y7M2-F1
#
_entry.id   AF-A0A848Y7M2-F1
#
_cell.length_a   1.000
_cell.length_b   1.000
_cell.length_c   1.000
_cell.angle_alpha   90.00
_cell.angle_beta   90.00
_cell.angle_gamma   90.00
#
_symmetry.space_group_name_H-M   'P 1'
#
loop_
_entity.id
_entity.type
_entity.pdbx_description
1 polymer ?
#
loop_
_entity_poly.entity_id
_entity_poly.type
_entity_poly.pdbx_seq_one_letter_code
_entity_poly.pdbx_strand_id
1 'polypeptide(L)'
;VIAPSALWWFRWGAMATMVIGIILAGMNSYLVEALTLGLIDEGASTPIGIGMWLGLIMWFNVWFIIWPSQRKALGMVEAEPDEKAASARRAMLFSRTNTLLSIPMLFCMVAQQNGGFA
;
A
#
# COMPACT_ATOMS: atom_id res chain seq x y z
N VAL A 1 13.40 -20.86 12.24
CA VAL A 1 12.21 -19.97 12.14
C VAL A 1 12.43 -18.99 10.99
N ILE A 2 11.60 -19.04 9.94
CA ILE A 2 11.78 -18.26 8.69
C ILE A 2 10.90 -17.01 8.65
N ALA A 3 9.85 -16.96 9.47
CA ALA A 3 8.85 -15.88 9.45
C ALA A 3 9.41 -14.44 9.58
N PRO A 4 10.45 -14.15 10.41
CA PRO A 4 11.01 -12.81 10.51
C PRO A 4 11.74 -12.36 9.24
N SER A 5 12.47 -13.25 8.58
CA SER A 5 13.23 -12.93 7.36
C SER A 5 12.31 -12.81 6.14
N ALA A 6 11.29 -13.67 6.03
CA ALA A 6 10.30 -13.59 4.95
C ALA A 6 9.49 -12.28 4.99
N LEU A 7 9.03 -11.88 6.18
CA LEU A 7 8.28 -10.64 6.37
C LEU A 7 9.13 -9.40 6.07
N TRP A 8 10.43 -9.48 6.40
CA TRP A 8 11.38 -8.43 6.06
C TRP A 8 11.46 -8.30 4.52
N TRP A 9 11.84 -9.33 3.77
CA TRP A 9 11.89 -9.27 2.30
C TRP A 9 10.58 -8.83 1.63
N PHE A 10 9.42 -9.29 2.12
CA PHE A 10 8.11 -8.87 1.64
C PHE A 10 7.93 -7.34 1.68
N ARG A 11 8.46 -6.69 2.72
CA ARG A 11 8.32 -5.25 2.95
C ARG A 11 9.12 -4.40 1.96
N TRP A 12 10.37 -4.78 1.64
CA TRP A 12 11.14 -4.10 0.59
C TRP A 12 10.62 -4.47 -0.80
N GLY A 13 10.14 -5.69 -1.01
CA GLY A 13 9.48 -6.07 -2.27
C GLY A 13 8.28 -5.18 -2.58
N ALA A 14 7.41 -4.96 -1.59
CA ALA A 14 6.29 -4.02 -1.73
C ALA A 14 6.75 -2.58 -1.98
N MET A 15 7.83 -2.11 -1.34
CA MET A 15 8.39 -0.78 -1.63
C MET A 15 8.92 -0.71 -3.06
N ALA A 16 9.65 -1.73 -3.52
CA ALA A 16 10.20 -1.76 -4.88
C ALA A 16 9.08 -1.66 -5.92
N THR A 17 7.98 -2.40 -5.75
CA THR A 17 6.81 -2.31 -6.64
C THR A 17 6.22 -0.90 -6.67
N MET A 18 6.06 -0.27 -5.50
CA MET A 18 5.55 1.11 -5.42
C MET A 18 6.48 2.11 -6.13
N VAL A 19 7.79 2.04 -5.87
CA VAL A 19 8.78 2.92 -6.48
C VAL A 19 8.83 2.74 -7.99
N ILE A 20 8.81 1.50 -8.47
CA ILE A 20 8.75 1.19 -9.90
C ILE A 20 7.47 1.76 -10.52
N GLY A 21 6.32 1.64 -9.83
CA GLY A 21 5.06 2.25 -10.29
C GLY A 21 5.15 3.77 -10.46
N ILE A 22 5.76 4.46 -9.49
CA ILE A 22 5.99 5.92 -9.57
C ILE A 22 6.94 6.28 -10.71
N ILE A 23 8.03 5.51 -10.88
CA ILE A 23 8.98 5.72 -11.99
C ILE A 23 8.28 5.53 -13.34
N LEU A 24 7.48 4.48 -13.49
CA LEU A 24 6.71 4.22 -14.70
C LEU A 24 5.72 5.35 -14.99
N ALA A 25 5.01 5.85 -13.97
CA ALA A 25 4.12 7.00 -14.13
C ALA A 25 4.87 8.26 -14.57
N GLY A 26 6.09 8.48 -14.03
CA GLY A 26 6.97 9.57 -14.45
C GLY A 26 7.44 9.41 -15.90
N MET A 27 7.85 8.21 -16.31
CA MET A 27 8.30 7.92 -17.68
C MET A 27 7.19 8.07 -18.72
N ASN A 28 5.95 7.76 -18.34
CA ASN A 28 4.79 7.89 -19.21
C ASN A 28 4.12 9.28 -19.11
N SER A 29 4.73 10.23 -18.40
CA SER A 29 4.27 11.62 -18.28
C SER A 29 2.82 11.78 -17.81
N TYR A 30 2.30 10.85 -17.00
CA TYR A 30 0.98 10.98 -16.35
C TYR A 30 1.06 11.13 -14.83
N LEU A 31 2.28 11.23 -14.27
CA LEU A 31 2.49 11.25 -12.82
C LEU A 31 1.79 12.43 -12.14
N VAL A 32 1.86 13.62 -12.75
CA VAL A 32 1.29 14.84 -12.16
C VAL A 32 -0.24 14.79 -12.26
N GLU A 33 -0.76 14.35 -13.39
CA GLU A 33 -2.17 14.15 -13.71
C GLU A 33 -2.80 13.14 -12.75
N ALA A 34 -2.13 12.00 -12.55
CA ALA A 34 -2.60 10.96 -11.63
C ALA A 34 -2.49 11.40 -10.16
N LEU A 35 -1.43 12.10 -9.74
CA LEU A 35 -1.32 12.61 -8.37
C LEU A 35 -2.35 13.71 -8.07
N THR A 36 -2.68 14.53 -9.07
CA THR A 36 -3.72 15.57 -8.99
C THR A 36 -5.12 15.03 -9.24
N LEU A 37 -5.32 13.71 -9.29
CA LEU A 37 -6.63 13.06 -9.48
C LEU A 37 -7.36 13.54 -10.74
N GLY A 38 -6.61 13.79 -11.81
CA GLY A 38 -7.16 14.22 -13.11
C GLY A 38 -7.72 15.65 -13.13
N LEU A 39 -7.42 16.47 -12.13
CA LEU A 39 -7.87 17.87 -12.09
C LEU A 39 -7.32 18.73 -13.25
N ILE A 40 -6.24 18.27 -13.89
CA ILE A 40 -5.55 18.98 -14.97
C ILE A 40 -5.74 18.33 -16.35
N ASP A 41 -6.46 17.20 -16.44
CA ASP A 41 -6.68 16.44 -17.68
C ASP A 41 -8.16 16.09 -17.91
N GLU A 42 -9.06 16.94 -17.42
CA GLU A 42 -10.52 16.76 -17.51
C GLU A 42 -11.02 15.45 -16.88
N GLY A 43 -10.25 14.87 -15.96
CA GLY A 43 -10.61 13.68 -15.20
C GLY A 43 -10.17 12.36 -15.83
N ALA A 44 -9.45 12.38 -16.96
CA ALA A 44 -8.99 11.17 -17.64
C ALA A 44 -8.04 10.30 -16.79
N SER A 45 -7.28 10.91 -15.88
CA SER A 45 -6.38 10.20 -14.96
C SER A 45 -6.99 9.95 -13.58
N THR A 46 -8.27 10.24 -13.35
CA THR A 46 -8.93 10.03 -12.05
C THR A 46 -8.87 8.56 -11.59
N PRO A 47 -9.17 7.54 -12.43
CA PRO A 47 -9.11 6.15 -12.00
C PRO A 47 -7.69 5.75 -11.56
N ILE A 48 -6.70 5.95 -12.43
CA ILE A 48 -5.32 5.60 -12.09
C ILE A 48 -4.79 6.41 -10.90
N GLY A 49 -5.21 7.66 -10.76
CA GLY A 49 -4.88 8.53 -9.62
C GLY A 49 -5.39 7.97 -8.30
N ILE A 50 -6.65 7.55 -8.23
CA ILE A 50 -7.23 6.89 -7.04
C ILE A 50 -6.46 5.59 -6.74
N GLY A 51 -6.19 4.78 -7.77
CA GLY A 51 -5.41 3.55 -7.61
C GLY A 51 -4.01 3.80 -7.03
N MET A 52 -3.33 4.85 -7.51
CA MET A 52 -2.00 5.24 -7.03
C MET A 52 -2.03 5.73 -5.58
N TRP A 53 -2.99 6.58 -5.22
CA TRP A 53 -3.18 7.04 -3.84
C TRP A 53 -3.49 5.89 -2.86
N LEU A 54 -4.36 4.95 -3.26
CA LEU A 54 -4.64 3.76 -2.46
C LEU A 54 -3.37 2.92 -2.26
N GLY A 55 -2.55 2.75 -3.32
CA GLY A 55 -1.26 2.08 -3.23
C GLY A 55 -0.29 2.75 -2.24
N LEU A 56 -0.20 4.09 -2.27
CA LEU A 56 0.63 4.86 -1.33
C LEU A 56 0.15 4.72 0.12
N ILE A 57 -1.16 4.80 0.35
CA ILE A 57 -1.78 4.63 1.68
C ILE A 57 -1.52 3.21 2.20
N MET A 58 -1.67 2.20 1.34
CA MET A 58 -1.40 0.81 1.70
C MET A 58 0.08 0.60 2.06
N TRP A 59 1.01 1.13 1.26
CA TRP A 59 2.43 1.09 1.59
C TRP A 59 2.72 1.76 2.93
N PHE A 60 2.12 2.94 3.18
CA PHE A 60 2.27 3.65 4.45
C PHE A 60 1.77 2.80 5.64
N ASN A 61 0.58 2.19 5.52
CA ASN A 61 0.04 1.30 6.55
C ASN A 61 0.99 0.13 6.86
N VAL A 62 1.59 -0.48 5.84
CA VAL A 62 2.56 -1.57 6.02
C VAL A 62 3.82 -1.09 6.74
N TRP A 63 4.38 0.05 6.33
CA TRP A 63 5.66 0.54 6.83
C TRP A 63 5.59 1.14 8.24
N PHE A 64 4.54 1.90 8.53
CA PHE A 64 4.45 2.69 9.76
C PHE A 64 3.52 2.10 10.82
N ILE A 65 2.56 1.25 10.44
CA ILE A 65 1.57 0.72 11.39
C ILE A 65 1.76 -0.79 11.60
N ILE A 66 1.73 -1.57 10.52
CA ILE A 66 1.78 -3.03 10.59
C ILE A 66 3.16 -3.50 11.07
N TRP A 67 4.24 -2.98 10.50
CA TRP A 67 5.59 -3.43 10.82
C TRP A 67 6.00 -3.18 12.28
N PRO A 68 5.82 -1.98 12.87
CA PRO A 68 6.12 -1.79 14.29
C PRO A 68 5.30 -2.71 15.21
N SER A 69 4.03 -2.95 14.86
CA SER A 69 3.16 -3.86 15.59
C SER A 69 3.63 -5.33 15.47
N GLN A 70 4.08 -5.74 14.29
CA GLN A 70 4.64 -7.07 14.05
C GLN A 70 5.96 -7.29 14.79
N ARG A 71 6.84 -6.27 14.86
CA ARG A 71 8.09 -6.35 15.62
C ARG A 71 7.84 -6.64 17.10
N LYS A 72 6.84 -5.98 17.71
CA LYS A 72 6.43 -6.25 19.09
C LYS A 72 5.81 -7.65 19.23
N ALA A 73 4.88 -8.00 18.34
CA ALA A 73 4.17 -9.29 18.39
C ALA A 73 5.07 -10.51 18.19
N LEU A 74 6.09 -10.40 17.33
CA LEU A 74 7.06 -11.47 17.03
C LEU A 74 8.21 -11.53 18.05
N GLY A 75 8.22 -10.68 19.07
CA GLY A 75 9.29 -10.62 20.07
C GLY A 75 10.62 -10.09 19.55
N MET A 76 10.61 -9.34 18.43
CA MET A 76 11.80 -8.64 17.92
C MET A 76 12.13 -7.40 18.76
N VAL A 77 11.18 -6.94 19.57
CA VAL A 77 11.30 -5.85 20.56
C VAL A 77 10.69 -6.36 21.85
N GLU A 78 11.34 -6.06 22.98
CA GLU A 78 10.78 -6.34 24.30
C GLU A 78 9.49 -5.55 24.51
N ALA A 79 8.45 -6.24 24.94
CA ALA A 79 7.12 -5.70 25.19
C ALA A 79 6.44 -6.59 26.24
N GLU A 80 5.58 -6.00 27.05
CA GLU A 80 4.80 -6.73 28.05
C GLU A 80 3.84 -7.73 27.35
N PRO A 81 3.45 -8.85 28.00
CA PRO A 81 2.53 -9.82 27.41
C PRO A 81 1.24 -9.21 26.85
N ASP A 82 0.66 -8.24 27.56
CA ASP A 82 -0.54 -7.53 27.14
C ASP A 82 -0.31 -6.65 25.90
N GLU A 83 0.85 -5.98 25.84
CA GLU A 83 1.24 -5.18 24.68
C GLU A 83 1.50 -6.04 23.44
N LYS A 84 2.05 -7.25 23.61
CA LYS A 84 2.26 -8.22 22.52
C LYS A 84 0.92 -8.65 21.92
N ALA A 85 -0.05 -8.99 22.77
CA ALA A 85 -1.39 -9.38 22.32
C ALA A 85 -2.10 -8.22 21.60
N ALA A 86 -2.04 -7.00 22.15
CA ALA A 86 -2.60 -5.81 21.52
C ALA A 86 -1.93 -5.50 20.16
N SER A 87 -0.61 -5.64 20.08
CA SER A 87 0.16 -5.41 18.85
C SER A 87 -0.16 -6.45 17.78
N ALA A 88 -0.31 -7.73 18.15
CA ALA A 88 -0.72 -8.78 17.23
C ALA A 88 -2.12 -8.50 16.65
N ARG A 89 -3.07 -8.06 17.50
CA ARG A 89 -4.41 -7.67 17.05
C ARG A 89 -4.39 -6.47 16.11
N ARG A 90 -3.58 -5.44 16.42
CA ARG A 90 -3.41 -4.28 15.53
C ARG A 90 -2.84 -4.69 14.19
N ALA A 91 -1.76 -5.47 14.17
CA ALA A 91 -1.16 -5.98 12.94
C ALA A 91 -2.18 -6.76 12.08
N MET A 92 -3.01 -7.61 12.71
CA MET A 92 -4.05 -8.37 12.01
C MET A 92 -5.14 -7.47 11.41
N LEU A 93 -5.68 -6.52 12.18
CA LEU A 93 -6.74 -5.63 11.72
C LEU A 93 -6.26 -4.76 10.55
N PHE A 94 -5.09 -4.13 10.69
CA PHE A 94 -4.52 -3.31 9.62
C PHE A 94 -4.13 -4.13 8.40
N SER A 95 -3.68 -5.38 8.57
CA SER A 95 -3.45 -6.29 7.44
C SER A 95 -4.74 -6.57 6.67
N ARG A 96 -5.86 -6.80 7.36
CA ARG A 96 -7.17 -7.03 6.72
C ARG A 96 -7.65 -5.78 5.98
N THR A 97 -7.55 -4.61 6.60
CA THR A 97 -7.87 -3.35 5.94
C THR A 97 -7.00 -3.13 4.72
N ASN A 98 -5.69 -3.40 4.81
CA ASN A 98 -4.77 -3.26 3.69
C ASN A 98 -5.15 -4.19 2.52
N THR A 99 -5.54 -5.44 2.81
CA THR A 99 -6.05 -6.37 1.78
C THR A 99 -7.38 -5.90 1.21
N LEU A 100 -8.30 -5.36 2.01
CA LEU A 100 -9.58 -4.85 1.50
C LEU A 100 -9.38 -3.64 0.59
N LEU A 101 -8.41 -2.76 0.89
CA LEU A 101 -8.06 -1.61 0.05
C LEU A 101 -7.45 -2.02 -1.30
N SER A 102 -6.94 -3.25 -1.45
CA SER A 102 -6.45 -3.70 -2.75
C SER A 102 -7.57 -3.92 -3.76
N ILE A 103 -8.80 -4.17 -3.32
CA ILE A 103 -9.96 -4.35 -4.20
C ILE A 103 -10.27 -3.07 -4.99
N PRO A 104 -10.57 -1.92 -4.34
CA PRO A 104 -10.83 -0.68 -5.07
C PRO A 104 -9.60 -0.21 -5.85
N MET A 105 -8.38 -0.46 -5.35
CA MET A 105 -7.15 -0.12 -6.07
C MET A 105 -7.04 -0.87 -7.40
N LEU A 106 -7.22 -2.20 -7.38
CA LEU A 106 -7.17 -3.02 -8.60
C LEU A 106 -8.32 -2.69 -9.54
N PHE A 107 -9.51 -2.43 -9.01
CA PHE A 107 -10.65 -1.96 -9.81
C PHE A 107 -10.32 -0.68 -10.58
N CYS A 108 -9.72 0.31 -9.92
CA CYS A 108 -9.32 1.57 -10.55
C CYS A 108 -8.25 1.39 -11.65
N MET A 109 -7.31 0.46 -11.46
CA MET A 109 -6.31 0.12 -12.50
C MET A 109 -6.97 -0.53 -13.72
N VAL A 110 -7.89 -1.46 -13.51
CA VAL A 110 -8.63 -2.12 -14.61
C VAL A 110 -9.54 -1.12 -15.32
N ALA A 111 -10.19 -0.22 -14.59
CA ALA A 111 -11.01 0.85 -15.15
C ALA A 111 -10.18 1.74 -16.09
N GLN A 112 -9.01 2.21 -15.64
CA GLN A 112 -8.11 3.00 -16.50
C GLN A 112 -7.74 2.25 -17.80
N GLN A 113 -7.40 0.96 -17.68
CA GLN A 113 -7.02 0.15 -18.83
C GLN A 113 -8.16 -0.02 -19.86
N ASN A 114 -9.42 0.06 -19.43
CA ASN A 114 -10.60 -0.20 -20.26
C ASN A 114 -11.41 1.07 -20.63
N GLY A 115 -10.81 2.27 -20.54
CA GLY A 115 -11.47 3.52 -20.97
C GLY A 115 -11.75 4.52 -19.84
N GLY A 116 -11.33 4.23 -18.60
CA GLY A 116 -11.46 5.11 -17.45
C GLY A 116 -12.86 5.07 -16.82
N PHE A 117 -13.27 6.16 -16.14
CA PHE A 117 -14.64 6.31 -15.61
C PHE A 117 -15.62 6.89 -16.64
N ALA A 118 -15.26 6.85 -17.93
CA ALA A 118 -16.01 7.41 -19.05
C ALA A 118 -17.08 6.45 -19.57
#